data_AF-A0A2N0WN48-F1
#
_entry.id   AF-A0A2N0WN48-F1
#
_cell.length_a   1.000
_cell.length_b   1.000
_cell.length_c   1.000
_cell.angle_alpha   90.00
_cell.angle_beta   90.00
_cell.angle_gamma   90.00
#
_symmetry.space_group_name_H-M   'P 1'
#
loop_
_entity.id
_entity.type
_entity.pdbx_description
1 polymer ?
#
loop_
_entity_poly.entity_id
_entity_poly.type
_entity_poly.pdbx_seq_one_letter_code
_entity_poly.pdbx_strand_id
1 'polypeptide(L)'
;MKTNNAQLGFSLIEVLITLLVSTIALLALAGAQLKTLQFATNSFMYTASIIHGNNAIERVWSKICELQDGRQAVDTTFLDTLKPANSAYTITYNGLAVGAFNTDFTVEVTWLDERMTDGLDNKVSLNAAYPTLEAGCNG
;
A
#
# COMPACT_ATOMS: atom_id res chain seq x y z
N MET A 1 38.08 38.66 45.15
CA MET A 1 37.73 37.25 45.48
C MET A 1 37.72 36.48 44.17
N LYS A 2 38.78 35.69 43.89
CA LYS A 2 38.94 34.95 42.62
C LYS A 2 38.58 33.50 42.91
N THR A 3 37.43 33.04 42.40
CA THR A 3 37.02 31.63 42.48
C THR A 3 37.78 30.86 41.41
N ASN A 4 38.78 30.06 41.84
CA ASN A 4 39.49 29.15 40.95
C ASN A 4 38.55 27.99 40.60
N ASN A 5 37.95 28.03 39.41
CA ASN A 5 37.29 26.85 38.83
C ASN A 5 38.37 25.85 38.43
N ALA A 6 38.54 24.79 39.21
CA ALA A 6 39.37 23.66 38.83
C ALA A 6 38.69 22.93 37.66
N GLN A 7 39.23 23.09 36.44
CA GLN A 7 38.88 22.22 35.33
C GLN A 7 39.44 20.83 35.61
N LEU A 8 38.57 19.92 36.04
CA LEU A 8 38.87 18.49 36.10
C LEU A 8 38.87 17.97 34.66
N GLY A 9 40.04 17.61 34.13
CA GLY A 9 40.15 17.00 32.81
C GLY A 9 39.49 15.63 32.78
N PHE A 10 39.05 15.21 31.58
CA PHE A 10 38.43 13.90 31.38
C PHE A 10 39.44 12.76 31.55
N SER A 11 39.06 11.73 32.30
CA SER A 11 39.87 10.51 32.42
C SER A 11 39.74 9.64 31.17
N LEU A 12 40.81 8.93 30.79
CA LEU A 12 40.80 8.03 29.62
C LEU A 12 39.70 6.97 29.72
N ILE A 13 39.46 6.42 30.92
CA ILE A 13 38.41 5.43 31.15
C ILE A 13 37.01 6.02 30.94
N GLU A 14 36.82 7.29 31.30
CA GLU A 14 35.56 8.00 31.15
C GLU A 14 35.24 8.28 29.69
N VAL A 15 36.25 8.65 28.89
CA VAL A 15 36.11 8.78 27.43
C VAL A 15 35.77 7.44 26.78
N LEU A 16 36.41 6.35 27.21
CA LEU A 16 36.12 5.00 26.73
C LEU A 16 34.69 4.57 27.05
N ILE A 17 34.22 4.82 28.27
CA ILE A 17 32.84 4.53 28.69
C ILE A 17 31.85 5.40 27.88
N THR A 18 32.16 6.68 27.69
CA THR A 18 31.30 7.60 26.91
C THR A 18 31.21 7.17 25.46
N LEU A 19 32.32 6.76 24.85
CA LEU A 19 32.36 6.21 23.51
C LEU A 19 31.50 4.93 23.43
N LEU A 20 31.64 4.02 24.40
CA LEU A 20 30.87 2.78 24.45
C LEU A 20 29.37 3.03 24.57
N VAL A 21 28.93 3.93 25.45
CA VAL A 21 27.52 4.27 25.60
C VAL A 21 26.98 4.95 24.33
N SER A 22 27.78 5.84 23.72
CA SER A 22 27.40 6.56 22.52
C SER A 22 27.24 5.63 21.31
N THR A 23 28.11 4.63 21.14
CA THR A 23 27.96 3.65 20.05
C THR A 23 26.68 2.84 20.23
N ILE A 24 26.40 2.34 21.45
CA ILE A 24 25.16 1.62 21.74
C ILE A 24 23.92 2.49 21.44
N ALA A 25 23.94 3.77 21.83
CA ALA A 25 22.85 4.70 21.54
C ALA A 25 22.64 4.91 20.03
N LEU A 26 23.71 5.03 19.24
CA LEU A 26 23.64 5.15 17.79
C LEU A 26 23.09 3.89 17.12
N LEU A 27 23.47 2.70 17.60
CA LEU A 27 22.91 1.43 17.09
C LEU A 27 21.40 1.33 17.38
N ALA A 28 20.97 1.73 18.57
CA ALA A 28 19.55 1.75 18.93
C ALA A 28 18.76 2.71 18.02
N LEU A 29 19.29 3.91 17.75
CA LEU A 29 18.70 4.87 16.83
C LEU A 29 18.60 4.31 15.40
N ALA A 30 19.65 3.66 14.90
CA ALA A 30 19.64 3.05 13.57
C ALA A 30 18.55 1.96 13.47
N GLY A 31 18.38 1.14 14.50
CA GLY A 31 17.30 0.16 14.58
C GLY A 31 15.92 0.80 14.50
N ALA A 32 15.71 1.92 15.20
CA ALA A 32 14.46 2.67 15.16
C ALA A 32 14.19 3.25 13.76
N GLN A 33 15.20 3.83 13.10
CA GLN A 33 15.07 4.38 11.74
C GLN A 33 14.68 3.32 10.71
N LEU A 34 15.23 2.11 10.81
CA LEU A 34 14.85 1.00 9.94
C LEU A 34 13.36 0.64 10.09
N LYS A 35 12.82 0.65 11.31
CA LYS A 35 11.40 0.42 11.55
C LYS A 35 10.55 1.53 10.94
N THR A 36 10.92 2.80 11.12
CA THR A 36 10.22 3.92 10.47
C THR A 36 10.19 3.76 8.94
N LEU A 37 11.29 3.35 8.33
CA LEU A 37 11.36 3.12 6.89
C LEU A 37 10.46 1.97 6.43
N GLN A 38 10.38 0.89 7.22
CA GLN A 38 9.45 -0.22 6.95
C GLN A 38 8.00 0.26 6.93
N PHE A 39 7.58 1.03 7.94
CA PHE A 39 6.24 1.60 7.99
C PHE A 39 5.96 2.58 6.84
N ALA A 40 6.89 3.49 6.53
CA ALA A 40 6.74 4.42 5.41
C ALA A 40 6.58 3.68 4.07
N THR A 41 7.34 2.60 3.88
CA THR A 41 7.23 1.76 2.68
C THR A 41 5.87 1.07 2.61
N ASN A 42 5.38 0.51 3.72
CA ASN A 42 4.07 -0.12 3.74
C ASN A 42 2.95 0.91 3.46
N SER A 43 2.99 2.09 4.07
CA SER A 43 2.03 3.18 3.78
C SER A 43 2.05 3.62 2.31
N PHE A 44 3.22 3.62 1.68
CA PHE A 44 3.34 3.85 0.25
C PHE A 44 2.64 2.74 -0.56
N MET A 45 2.88 1.47 -0.23
CA MET A 45 2.22 0.34 -0.90
C MET A 45 0.71 0.34 -0.72
N TYR A 46 0.23 0.70 0.46
CA TYR A 46 -1.20 0.92 0.75
C TYR A 46 -1.81 2.01 -0.14
N THR A 47 -1.11 3.14 -0.29
CA THR A 47 -1.60 4.23 -1.15
C THR A 47 -1.61 3.81 -2.62
N ALA A 48 -0.56 3.12 -3.07
CA ALA A 48 -0.49 2.60 -4.43
C ALA A 48 -1.56 1.54 -4.71
N SER A 49 -1.90 0.69 -3.74
CA SER A 49 -2.95 -0.32 -3.90
C SER A 49 -4.33 0.31 -4.05
N ILE A 50 -4.63 1.40 -3.33
CA ILE A 50 -5.84 2.21 -3.54
C ILE A 50 -5.89 2.76 -4.96
N ILE A 51 -4.78 3.32 -5.46
CA ILE A 51 -4.71 3.86 -6.83
C ILE A 51 -4.96 2.75 -7.85
N HIS A 52 -4.34 1.59 -7.69
CA HIS A 52 -4.55 0.44 -8.58
C HIS A 52 -6.00 -0.05 -8.56
N GLY A 53 -6.62 -0.15 -7.38
CA GLY A 53 -8.02 -0.53 -7.25
C GLY A 53 -8.97 0.47 -7.89
N ASN A 54 -8.78 1.78 -7.66
CA ASN A 54 -9.59 2.81 -8.30
C ASN A 54 -9.39 2.84 -9.82
N ASN A 55 -8.17 2.64 -10.33
CA ASN A 55 -7.94 2.58 -11.77
C ASN A 55 -8.69 1.40 -12.42
N ALA A 56 -8.75 0.25 -11.75
CA ALA A 56 -9.56 -0.87 -12.22
C ALA A 56 -11.05 -0.53 -12.25
N ILE A 57 -11.57 0.11 -11.19
CA ILE A 57 -12.95 0.61 -11.13
C ILE A 57 -13.22 1.60 -12.27
N GLU A 58 -12.36 2.59 -12.48
CA GLU A 58 -12.50 3.58 -13.56
C GLU A 58 -12.49 2.94 -14.96
N ARG A 59 -11.66 1.92 -15.17
CA ARG A 59 -11.65 1.16 -16.44
C ARG A 59 -12.96 0.43 -16.66
N VAL A 60 -13.53 -0.18 -15.62
CA VAL A 60 -14.87 -0.79 -15.70
C VAL A 60 -15.92 0.27 -15.98
N TRP A 61 -15.87 1.43 -15.29
CA TRP A 61 -16.77 2.55 -15.55
C TRP A 61 -16.74 2.99 -17.01
N SER A 62 -15.56 3.07 -17.64
CA SER A 62 -15.43 3.46 -19.05
C SER A 62 -16.18 2.54 -20.03
N LYS A 63 -16.47 1.30 -19.60
CA LYS A 63 -17.17 0.26 -20.36
C LYS A 63 -18.52 -0.14 -19.78
N ILE A 64 -19.02 0.61 -18.81
CA ILE A 64 -20.21 0.24 -18.03
C ILE A 64 -21.44 -0.01 -18.90
N CYS A 65 -21.63 0.81 -19.94
CA CYS A 65 -22.73 0.67 -20.89
C CYS A 65 -22.65 -0.63 -21.70
N GLU A 66 -21.48 -0.93 -22.27
CA GLU A 66 -21.27 -2.14 -23.07
C GLU A 66 -21.43 -3.40 -22.21
N LEU A 67 -21.01 -3.34 -20.94
CA LEU A 67 -21.13 -4.42 -19.96
C LEU A 67 -22.57 -4.65 -19.50
N GLN A 68 -23.36 -3.59 -19.26
CA GLN A 68 -24.77 -3.71 -18.86
C GLN A 68 -25.69 -4.10 -20.02
N ASP A 69 -25.43 -3.60 -21.24
CA ASP A 69 -26.17 -3.96 -22.45
C ASP A 69 -25.82 -5.37 -22.99
N GLY A 70 -24.79 -6.01 -22.44
CA GLY A 70 -24.28 -7.32 -22.90
C GLY A 70 -23.52 -7.27 -24.23
N ARG A 71 -23.18 -6.08 -24.73
CA ARG A 71 -22.35 -5.89 -25.94
C ARG A 71 -20.87 -6.25 -25.69
N GLN A 72 -20.44 -6.13 -24.45
CA GLN A 72 -19.14 -6.59 -23.97
C GLN A 72 -19.36 -7.62 -22.87
N ALA A 73 -18.76 -8.79 -23.01
CA ALA A 73 -18.73 -9.79 -21.94
C ALA A 73 -17.59 -9.48 -20.96
N VAL A 74 -17.81 -9.81 -19.69
CA VAL A 74 -16.70 -9.96 -18.73
C VAL A 74 -15.98 -11.25 -19.11
N ASP A 75 -14.88 -11.17 -19.84
CA ASP A 75 -14.05 -12.32 -20.23
C ASP A 75 -12.65 -12.21 -19.63
N THR A 76 -11.82 -13.23 -19.84
CA THR A 76 -10.44 -13.22 -19.32
C THR A 76 -9.62 -12.07 -19.91
N THR A 77 -9.86 -11.72 -21.18
CA THR A 77 -9.20 -10.62 -21.87
C THR A 77 -9.50 -9.29 -21.18
N PHE A 78 -10.78 -9.02 -20.88
CA PHE A 78 -11.20 -7.83 -20.16
C PHE A 78 -10.62 -7.80 -18.75
N LEU A 79 -10.72 -8.89 -17.99
CA LEU A 79 -10.15 -8.96 -16.64
C LEU A 79 -8.62 -8.75 -16.63
N ASP A 80 -7.92 -9.21 -17.67
CA ASP A 80 -6.48 -8.97 -17.85
C ASP A 80 -6.18 -7.48 -18.07
N THR A 81 -7.06 -6.73 -18.74
CA THR A 81 -6.90 -5.27 -18.89
C THR A 81 -7.07 -4.51 -17.57
N LEU A 82 -7.71 -5.11 -16.56
CA LEU A 82 -7.90 -4.49 -15.26
C LEU A 82 -6.76 -4.80 -14.27
N LYS A 83 -5.78 -5.60 -14.67
CA LYS A 83 -4.63 -5.93 -13.83
C LYS A 83 -3.74 -4.69 -13.60
N PRO A 84 -3.11 -4.58 -12.42
CA PRO A 84 -2.15 -3.52 -12.17
C PRO A 84 -0.93 -3.70 -13.09
N ALA A 85 -0.32 -2.59 -13.51
CA ALA A 85 0.87 -2.63 -14.36
C ALA A 85 2.10 -3.23 -13.63
N ASN A 86 2.08 -3.23 -12.30
CA ASN A 86 3.15 -3.75 -11.45
C ASN A 86 2.72 -5.09 -10.83
N SER A 87 3.53 -6.14 -11.04
CA SER A 87 3.31 -7.49 -10.51
C SER A 87 3.46 -7.61 -8.99
N ALA A 88 3.98 -6.57 -8.31
CA ALA A 88 4.02 -6.51 -6.85
C ALA A 88 2.61 -6.41 -6.22
N TYR A 89 1.59 -6.04 -7.01
CA TYR A 89 0.20 -5.98 -6.59
C TYR A 89 -0.62 -7.04 -7.30
N THR A 90 -1.52 -7.68 -6.56
CA THR A 90 -2.51 -8.62 -7.10
C THR A 90 -3.89 -8.05 -6.84
N ILE A 91 -4.76 -8.08 -7.85
CA ILE A 91 -6.16 -7.69 -7.71
C ILE A 91 -7.03 -8.94 -7.81
N THR A 92 -7.97 -9.07 -6.88
CA THR A 92 -9.04 -10.05 -6.88
C THR A 92 -10.37 -9.32 -6.92
N TYR A 93 -11.31 -9.83 -7.71
CA TYR A 93 -12.66 -9.28 -7.82
C TYR A 93 -13.64 -10.24 -7.16
N ASN A 94 -14.43 -9.74 -6.21
CA ASN A 94 -15.51 -10.49 -5.60
C ASN A 94 -16.85 -9.92 -6.07
N GLY A 95 -17.62 -10.72 -6.81
CA GLY A 95 -18.88 -10.29 -7.45
C GLY A 95 -18.75 -9.93 -8.93
N LEU A 96 -17.53 -9.96 -9.50
CA LEU A 96 -17.30 -9.86 -10.94
C LEU A 96 -16.64 -11.15 -11.43
N ALA A 97 -17.30 -11.87 -12.34
CA ALA A 97 -16.82 -13.16 -12.83
C ALA A 97 -17.01 -13.28 -14.35
N VAL A 98 -16.30 -14.23 -14.96
CA VAL A 98 -16.42 -14.46 -16.40
C VAL A 98 -17.87 -14.77 -16.76
N GLY A 99 -18.43 -14.01 -17.71
CA GLY A 99 -19.81 -14.12 -18.18
C GLY A 99 -20.86 -13.45 -17.29
N ALA A 100 -20.48 -12.86 -16.15
CA ALA A 100 -21.40 -12.21 -15.22
C ALA A 100 -20.91 -10.83 -14.79
N PHE A 101 -21.57 -9.79 -15.31
CA PHE A 101 -21.39 -8.43 -14.81
C PHE A 101 -22.37 -8.15 -13.67
N ASN A 102 -21.86 -7.64 -12.56
CA ASN A 102 -22.65 -7.10 -11.46
C ASN A 102 -22.35 -5.61 -11.34
N THR A 103 -23.38 -4.81 -11.08
CA THR A 103 -23.25 -3.37 -10.81
C THR A 103 -22.53 -3.11 -9.50
N ASP A 104 -22.60 -4.06 -8.57
CA ASP A 104 -21.94 -4.00 -7.26
C ASP A 104 -20.93 -5.13 -7.12
N PHE A 105 -19.67 -4.78 -6.86
CA PHE A 105 -18.61 -5.75 -6.58
C PHE A 105 -17.53 -5.14 -5.71
N THR A 106 -16.71 -6.01 -5.13
CA THR A 106 -15.57 -5.61 -4.32
C THR A 106 -14.28 -5.88 -5.08
N VAL A 107 -13.39 -4.88 -5.09
CA VAL A 107 -12.02 -4.97 -5.59
C VAL A 107 -11.09 -5.09 -4.40
N GLU A 108 -10.46 -6.24 -4.24
CA GLU A 108 -9.43 -6.45 -3.23
C GLU A 108 -8.06 -6.38 -3.90
N VAL A 109 -7.17 -5.55 -3.36
CA VAL A 109 -5.79 -5.40 -3.84
C VAL A 109 -4.86 -5.84 -2.73
N THR A 110 -4.00 -6.81 -3.02
CA THR A 110 -3.01 -7.35 -2.09
C THR A 110 -1.61 -7.06 -2.61
N TRP A 111 -0.65 -6.94 -1.69
CA TRP A 111 0.77 -6.85 -2.01
C TRP A 111 1.57 -7.77 -1.10
N LEU A 112 2.83 -8.04 -1.46
CA LEU A 112 3.72 -8.82 -0.63
C LEU A 112 4.74 -7.89 0.04
N ASP A 113 4.67 -7.76 1.36
CA ASP A 113 5.76 -7.25 2.18
C ASP A 113 6.07 -8.26 3.29
N GLU A 114 7.08 -9.11 3.08
CA GLU A 114 7.52 -10.16 4.03
C GLU A 114 8.01 -9.60 5.38
N ARG A 115 8.25 -8.28 5.45
CA ARG A 115 8.69 -7.61 6.69
C ARG A 115 7.52 -7.29 7.62
N MET A 116 6.29 -7.36 7.10
CA MET A 116 5.03 -7.09 7.80
C MET A 116 4.30 -8.42 8.02
N THR A 117 4.62 -9.11 9.11
CA THR A 117 4.15 -10.48 9.41
C THR A 117 3.05 -10.55 10.47
N ASP A 118 2.54 -9.40 10.92
CA ASP A 118 1.48 -9.26 11.92
C ASP A 118 0.07 -9.55 11.37
N GLY A 119 -0.04 -9.89 10.08
CA GLY A 119 -1.22 -10.51 9.48
C GLY A 119 -2.39 -9.56 9.21
N LEU A 120 -2.19 -8.24 9.34
CA LEU A 120 -3.27 -7.26 9.21
C LEU A 120 -3.25 -6.44 7.91
N ASP A 121 -2.10 -6.13 7.31
CA ASP A 121 -2.03 -4.87 6.55
C ASP A 121 -1.66 -4.94 5.07
N ASN A 122 -1.39 -6.11 4.48
CA ASN A 122 -1.01 -6.17 3.07
C ASN A 122 -2.19 -6.31 2.09
N LYS A 123 -3.34 -5.73 2.46
CA LYS A 123 -4.55 -5.75 1.63
C LYS A 123 -5.36 -4.47 1.79
N VAL A 124 -6.04 -4.08 0.71
CA VAL A 124 -7.10 -3.07 0.73
C VAL A 124 -8.30 -3.62 -0.02
N SER A 125 -9.50 -3.28 0.45
CA SER A 125 -10.77 -3.67 -0.17
C SER A 125 -11.57 -2.42 -0.48
N LEU A 126 -11.97 -2.27 -1.75
CA LEU A 126 -12.75 -1.16 -2.26
C LEU A 126 -14.07 -1.68 -2.80
N ASN A 127 -15.17 -1.03 -2.44
CA ASN A 127 -16.48 -1.38 -2.99
C ASN A 127 -16.76 -0.51 -4.21
N ALA A 128 -17.04 -1.15 -5.34
CA ALA A 128 -17.54 -0.52 -6.54
C ALA A 128 -19.05 -0.70 -6.59
N ALA A 129 -19.76 0.39 -6.86
CA ALA A 129 -21.20 0.41 -7.06
C ALA A 129 -21.51 1.31 -8.25
N TYR A 130 -22.14 0.75 -9.27
CA TYR A 130 -22.48 1.45 -10.50
C TYR A 130 -23.99 1.60 -10.64
N PRO A 131 -24.48 2.72 -11.18
CA PRO A 131 -25.90 2.87 -11.47
C PRO A 131 -26.30 1.92 -12.60
N THR A 132 -27.53 1.39 -12.51
CA THR A 132 -28.17 0.77 -13.66
C THR A 132 -28.54 1.86 -14.66
N LEU A 133 -28.05 1.73 -15.90
CA LEU A 133 -28.31 2.67 -16.96
C LEU A 133 -29.57 2.25 -17.72
N GLU A 134 -30.36 3.21 -18.18
CA GLU A 134 -31.54 2.93 -19.00
C GLU A 134 -31.12 2.30 -20.34
N ALA A 135 -31.99 1.46 -20.90
CA ALA A 135 -31.73 0.75 -22.15
C ALA A 135 -31.43 1.76 -23.28
N GLY A 136 -30.18 1.76 -23.75
CA GLY A 136 -29.70 2.70 -24.76
C GLY A 136 -28.81 3.78 -24.18
N CYS A 137 -27.65 3.38 -23.64
CA CYS A 137 -26.49 4.27 -23.59
C CYS A 137 -26.19 4.80 -25.00
N ASN A 138 -26.83 5.91 -25.37
CA ASN A 138 -26.69 6.57 -26.65
C ASN A 138 -25.37 7.36 -26.63
N GLY A 139 -24.27 6.63 -26.82
CA GLY A 139 -22.96 7.18 -27.18
C GLY A 139 -22.70 7.01 -28.66
#